data_AF-A0A915LW98-F1
#
_entry.id   AF-A0A915LW98-F1
#
_cell.length_a   1.000
_cell.length_b   1.000
_cell.length_c   1.000
_cell.angle_alpha   90.00
_cell.angle_beta   90.00
_cell.angle_gamma   90.00
#
_symmetry.space_group_name_H-M   'P 1'
#
loop_
_entity.id
_entity.type
_entity.pdbx_description
1 polymer ?
#
loop_
_entity_poly.entity_id
_entity_poly.type
_entity_poly.pdbx_seq_one_letter_code
_entity_poly.pdbx_strand_id
1 'polypeptide(L)'
;MLLPSAILVFGLPTLLYAQEFTVNGFLQNDTSDGSFSFYLAQDFNPIYDAFPLTICYCVAFISISVVINIGTLISYRKHAKLTSSIKNNQQLLREKTEYKLLLYAILTFVGHAVMAFEQVLTYLVVNSNNFDLIAAVYTQYPWTMDVGSVVMPSWLLFWASDTFRQKILKDFCPKWLESLTRRKTTVQTLQTTMVLPVRQGNNFSA
;
A
#
# COMPACT_ATOMS: atom_id res chain seq x y z
N MET A 1 -1.44 -12.34 4.81
CA MET A 1 -2.14 -12.33 6.11
C MET A 1 -2.14 -10.98 6.83
N LEU A 2 -1.47 -9.93 6.32
CA LEU A 2 -1.45 -8.60 6.97
C LEU A 2 -2.70 -7.73 6.70
N LEU A 3 -3.41 -7.98 5.59
CA LEU A 3 -4.58 -7.19 5.21
C LEU A 3 -5.76 -7.36 6.20
N PRO A 4 -6.14 -8.59 6.65
CA PRO A 4 -7.21 -8.76 7.63
C PRO A 4 -6.87 -8.16 8.99
N SER A 5 -5.59 -8.21 9.41
CA SER A 5 -5.15 -7.61 10.67
C SER A 5 -5.13 -6.08 10.61
N ALA A 6 -4.77 -5.46 9.49
CA ALA A 6 -4.85 -4.01 9.33
C ALA A 6 -6.31 -3.52 9.35
N ILE A 7 -7.23 -4.24 8.70
CA ILE A 7 -8.66 -3.92 8.72
C ILE A 7 -9.26 -4.08 10.12
N LEU A 8 -8.87 -5.13 10.87
CA LEU A 8 -9.35 -5.32 12.24
C LEU A 8 -8.77 -4.29 13.22
N VAL A 9 -7.52 -3.87 13.04
CA VAL A 9 -6.86 -2.96 13.98
C VAL A 9 -7.14 -1.49 13.67
N PHE A 10 -7.21 -1.10 12.40
CA PHE A 10 -7.50 0.28 12.00
C PHE A 10 -8.96 0.46 11.63
N GLY A 11 -9.55 -0.47 10.90
CA GLY A 11 -10.94 -0.35 10.45
C GLY A 11 -11.97 -0.50 11.57
N LEU A 12 -11.73 -1.36 12.57
CA LEU A 12 -12.70 -1.56 13.67
C LEU A 12 -12.80 -0.32 14.57
N PRO A 13 -11.70 0.32 15.01
CA PRO A 13 -11.79 1.60 15.71
C PRO A 13 -12.41 2.68 14.84
N THR A 14 -12.00 2.83 13.57
CA THR A 14 -12.60 3.85 12.69
C THR A 14 -14.11 3.63 12.50
N LEU A 15 -14.59 2.40 12.39
CA LEU A 15 -16.02 2.09 12.28
C LEU A 15 -16.79 2.30 13.59
N LEU A 16 -16.19 1.94 14.72
CA LEU A 16 -16.80 2.13 16.05
C LEU A 16 -16.87 3.61 16.42
N TYR A 17 -15.89 4.42 16.00
CA TYR A 17 -15.82 5.86 16.29
C TYR A 17 -16.35 6.76 15.16
N ALA A 18 -16.67 6.23 13.99
CA ALA A 18 -17.34 6.99 12.93
C ALA A 18 -18.69 7.57 13.38
N GLN A 19 -19.33 6.97 14.39
CA GLN A 19 -20.55 7.49 14.99
C GLN A 19 -20.32 8.74 15.85
N GLU A 20 -19.09 9.02 16.30
CA GLU A 20 -18.76 10.22 17.08
C GLU A 20 -18.36 11.41 16.20
N PHE A 21 -18.17 11.22 14.89
CA PHE A 21 -17.82 12.26 13.91
C PHE A 21 -19.03 13.12 13.45
N THR A 22 -20.07 13.26 14.28
CA THR A 22 -21.06 14.33 14.09
C THR A 22 -20.44 15.66 14.53
N VAL A 23 -19.74 16.31 13.59
CA VAL A 23 -19.26 17.69 13.77
C VAL A 23 -20.47 18.62 13.77
N ASN A 24 -20.93 19.00 14.96
CA ASN A 24 -21.92 20.06 15.11
C ASN A 24 -21.20 21.40 14.86
N GLY A 25 -21.33 21.92 13.64
CA GLY A 25 -20.87 23.25 13.29
C GLY A 25 -22.04 24.18 13.07
N PHE A 26 -21.86 25.47 13.39
CA PHE A 26 -22.84 26.51 13.09
C PHE A 26 -22.23 27.49 12.09
N LEU A 27 -22.98 27.81 11.05
CA LEU A 27 -22.64 28.89 10.12
C LEU A 27 -23.13 30.20 10.74
N GLN A 28 -22.19 31.09 11.05
CA GLN A 28 -22.51 32.44 11.50
C GLN A 28 -22.21 33.41 10.36
N ASN A 29 -23.22 34.21 10.01
CA ASN A 29 -23.08 35.28 9.03
C ASN A 29 -22.49 36.49 9.74
N ASP A 30 -21.28 36.91 9.35
CA ASP A 30 -20.64 38.08 9.92
C ASP A 30 -21.20 39.33 9.23
N THR A 31 -22.14 39.97 9.92
CA THR A 31 -22.99 41.04 9.37
C THR A 31 -22.23 42.30 8.93
N SER A 32 -20.94 42.42 9.24
CA SER A 32 -20.12 43.56 8.83
C SER A 32 -19.67 43.49 7.37
N ASP A 33 -19.33 42.31 6.87
CA ASP A 33 -18.71 42.14 5.54
C ASP A 33 -19.46 41.14 4.64
N GLY A 34 -20.52 40.50 5.14
CA GLY A 34 -21.29 39.48 4.41
C GLY A 34 -20.52 38.17 4.20
N SER A 35 -19.42 37.98 4.93
CA SER A 35 -18.66 36.75 4.96
C SER A 35 -19.32 35.73 5.87
N PHE A 36 -19.29 34.46 5.45
CA PHE A 36 -19.73 33.34 6.29
C PHE A 36 -18.52 32.73 6.97
N SER A 37 -18.55 32.72 8.30
CA SER A 37 -17.54 32.07 9.13
C SER A 37 -18.14 30.79 9.72
N PHE A 38 -17.45 29.67 9.53
CA PHE A 38 -17.86 28.38 10.08
C PHE A 38 -17.23 28.20 11.46
N TYR A 39 -18.07 28.16 12.50
CA TYR A 39 -17.62 27.92 13.86
C TYR A 39 -17.93 26.46 14.24
N LEU A 40 -16.90 25.69 14.58
CA LEU A 40 -17.10 24.42 15.27
C LEU A 40 -17.64 24.70 16.68
N ALA A 41 -18.69 23.98 17.10
CA ALA A 41 -19.23 24.10 18.44
C ALA A 41 -18.12 23.83 19.48
N GLN A 42 -17.85 24.83 20.31
CA GLN A 42 -16.71 24.91 21.22
C GLN A 42 -16.73 23.87 22.36
N ASP A 43 -17.82 23.09 22.49
CA ASP A 43 -18.00 22.08 23.55
C ASP A 43 -17.63 20.66 23.11
N PHE A 44 -17.25 20.44 21.85
CA PHE A 44 -16.64 19.17 21.46
C PHE A 44 -15.15 19.24 21.82
N ASN A 45 -14.75 18.50 22.85
CA ASN A 45 -13.35 18.19 23.14
C ASN A 45 -13.01 16.75 22.69
N PRO A 46 -13.29 16.35 21.42
CA PRO A 46 -13.14 14.96 20.95
C PRO A 46 -11.69 14.49 20.97
N ILE A 47 -10.77 15.45 21.06
CA ILE A 47 -9.34 15.24 20.89
C ILE A 47 -8.75 14.48 22.08
N TYR A 48 -9.27 14.69 23.30
CA TYR A 48 -8.75 14.03 24.50
C TYR A 48 -9.45 12.70 24.84
N ASP A 49 -10.75 12.59 24.57
CA ASP A 49 -11.55 11.43 25.01
C ASP A 49 -11.65 10.30 23.98
N ALA A 50 -11.50 10.57 22.68
CA ALA A 50 -11.78 9.55 21.67
C ALA A 50 -10.72 8.44 21.58
N PHE A 51 -9.49 8.66 22.10
CA PHE A 51 -8.37 7.79 21.74
C PHE A 51 -7.26 7.57 22.80
N PRO A 52 -7.55 7.40 24.10
CA PRO A 52 -6.52 7.15 25.12
C PRO A 52 -5.72 5.85 24.88
N LEU A 53 -6.26 4.92 24.07
CA LEU A 53 -5.62 3.64 23.75
C LEU A 53 -4.87 3.63 22.42
N THR A 54 -4.84 4.73 21.65
CA THR A 54 -4.23 4.75 20.31
C THR A 54 -2.74 4.41 20.33
N ILE A 55 -2.01 4.92 21.33
CA ILE A 55 -0.60 4.58 21.51
C ILE A 55 -0.44 3.08 21.79
N CYS A 56 -1.28 2.52 22.68
CA CYS A 56 -1.26 1.09 22.99
C CYS A 56 -1.53 0.24 21.74
N TYR A 57 -2.51 0.62 20.92
CA TYR A 57 -2.80 -0.06 19.66
C TYR A 57 -1.66 0.07 18.65
N CYS A 58 -1.07 1.26 18.48
CA CYS A 58 0.08 1.48 17.61
C CYS A 58 1.28 0.61 18.01
N VAL A 59 1.61 0.60 19.31
CA VAL A 59 2.71 -0.21 19.85
C VAL A 59 2.44 -1.69 19.65
N ALA A 60 1.24 -2.18 19.98
CA ALA A 60 0.86 -3.57 19.78
C ALA A 60 0.92 -3.97 18.29
N PHE A 61 0.39 -3.12 17.41
CA PHE A 61 0.38 -3.34 15.97
C PHE A 61 1.79 -3.40 15.38
N ILE A 62 2.65 -2.43 15.70
CA ILE A 62 4.06 -2.43 15.27
C ILE A 62 4.75 -3.69 15.77
N SER A 63 4.55 -4.05 17.05
CA SER A 63 5.18 -5.22 17.66
C SER A 63 4.80 -6.51 16.91
N ILE A 64 3.50 -6.72 16.67
CA ILE A 64 3.00 -7.88 15.90
C ILE A 64 3.57 -7.86 14.49
N SER A 65 3.57 -6.70 13.83
CA SER A 65 4.07 -6.55 12.46
C SER A 65 5.56 -6.85 12.37
N VAL A 66 6.38 -6.40 13.32
CA VAL A 66 7.81 -6.70 13.40
C VAL A 66 8.03 -8.20 13.56
N VAL A 67 7.31 -8.86 14.48
CA VAL A 67 7.43 -10.31 14.71
C VAL A 67 7.09 -11.10 13.44
N ILE A 68 6.00 -10.75 12.76
CA ILE A 68 5.60 -11.40 11.49
C ILE A 68 6.66 -11.20 10.41
N ASN A 69 7.17 -9.97 10.23
CA ASN A 69 8.16 -9.68 9.20
C ASN A 69 9.51 -10.38 9.47
N ILE A 70 9.99 -10.39 10.72
CA ILE A 70 11.20 -11.11 11.12
C ILE A 70 11.02 -12.62 10.89
N GLY A 71 9.90 -13.19 11.33
CA GLY A 71 9.60 -14.61 11.12
C GLY A 71 9.57 -14.98 9.64
N THR A 72 8.97 -14.12 8.81
CA THR A 72 8.93 -14.31 7.35
C THR A 72 10.33 -14.25 6.74
N LEU A 73 11.16 -13.29 7.17
CA LEU A 73 12.53 -13.14 6.69
C LEU A 73 13.42 -14.32 7.08
N ILE A 74 13.32 -14.81 8.32
CA ILE A 74 14.07 -15.98 8.81
C ILE A 74 13.64 -17.22 8.04
N SER A 75 12.33 -17.43 7.87
CA SER A 75 11.79 -18.54 7.09
C SER A 75 12.30 -18.51 5.65
N TYR A 76 12.24 -17.35 5.01
CA TYR A 76 12.76 -17.16 3.65
C TYR A 76 14.26 -17.46 3.55
N ARG A 77 15.09 -16.94 4.47
CA ARG A 77 16.54 -17.21 4.48
C ARG A 77 16.85 -18.70 4.68
N LYS A 78 16.11 -19.37 5.56
CA LYS A 78 16.28 -20.81 5.81
C LYS A 78 15.97 -21.62 4.56
N HIS A 79 14.87 -21.30 3.87
CA HIS A 79 14.50 -21.94 2.61
C HIS A 79 15.53 -21.66 1.51
N ALA A 80 15.93 -20.41 1.32
CA ALA A 80 16.91 -20.03 0.30
C ALA A 80 18.25 -20.79 0.46
N LYS A 81 18.70 -21.01 1.70
CA LYS A 81 19.94 -21.76 1.99
C LYS A 81 19.83 -23.25 1.67
N LEU A 82 18.68 -23.88 1.90
CA LEU A 82 18.45 -25.30 1.60
C LEU A 82 18.41 -25.57 0.08
N THR A 83 18.06 -24.56 -0.70
CA THR A 83 17.75 -24.68 -2.12
C THR A 83 18.93 -24.29 -3.03
N SER A 84 20.15 -24.30 -2.49
CA SER A 84 21.37 -23.87 -3.20
C SER A 84 21.85 -24.81 -4.33
N SER A 85 21.21 -25.96 -4.55
CA SER A 85 21.60 -26.90 -5.62
C SER A 85 20.76 -26.66 -6.89
N ILE A 86 21.30 -27.06 -8.04
CA ILE A 86 20.80 -26.87 -9.43
C ILE A 86 19.29 -26.57 -9.48
N LYS A 87 18.94 -25.31 -9.79
CA LYS A 87 17.55 -24.83 -9.78
C LYS A 87 16.90 -25.02 -11.14
N ASN A 88 15.72 -25.63 -11.15
CA ASN A 88 14.89 -25.69 -12.35
C ASN A 88 14.23 -24.31 -12.63
N ASN A 89 13.83 -24.03 -13.88
CA ASN A 89 13.16 -22.78 -14.28
C ASN A 89 11.88 -22.49 -13.46
N GLN A 90 11.10 -23.52 -13.12
CA GLN A 90 9.92 -23.36 -12.25
C GLN A 90 10.28 -22.89 -10.84
N GLN A 91 11.42 -23.33 -10.33
CA GLN A 91 11.91 -22.99 -9.00
C GLN A 91 12.40 -21.55 -8.94
N LEU A 92 13.09 -21.08 -9.99
CA LEU A 92 13.46 -19.68 -10.16
C LEU A 92 12.24 -18.74 -10.20
N LEU A 93 11.17 -19.11 -10.90
CA LEU A 93 9.93 -18.33 -10.94
C LEU A 93 9.24 -18.26 -9.57
N ARG A 94 9.25 -19.36 -8.82
CA ARG A 94 8.71 -19.41 -7.45
C ARG A 94 9.50 -18.50 -6.50
N GLU A 95 10.83 -18.60 -6.51
CA GLU A 95 11.71 -17.74 -5.70
C GLU A 95 11.53 -16.25 -6.04
N LYS A 96 11.40 -15.90 -7.33
CA LYS A 96 11.12 -14.53 -7.74
C LYS A 96 9.78 -14.02 -7.19
N THR A 97 8.76 -14.87 -7.16
CA THR A 97 7.44 -14.54 -6.60
C THR A 97 7.51 -14.38 -5.09
N GLU A 98 8.21 -15.27 -4.39
CA GLU A 98 8.46 -15.18 -2.95
C GLU A 98 9.22 -13.90 -2.58
N TYR A 99 10.25 -13.54 -3.35
CA TYR A 99 11.00 -12.31 -3.16
C TYR A 99 10.14 -11.06 -3.36
N LYS A 100 9.30 -11.02 -4.41
CA LYS A 100 8.34 -9.92 -4.61
C LYS A 100 7.37 -9.80 -3.43
N LEU A 101 6.89 -10.94 -2.90
CA LEU A 101 5.99 -10.97 -1.74
C LEU A 101 6.68 -10.50 -0.45
N LEU A 102 7.96 -10.84 -0.27
CA LEU A 102 8.78 -10.33 0.83
C LEU A 102 8.96 -8.81 0.72
N LEU A 103 9.27 -8.30 -0.47
CA LEU A 103 9.40 -6.86 -0.70
C LEU A 103 8.08 -6.13 -0.45
N TYR A 104 6.95 -6.70 -0.90
CA TYR A 104 5.61 -6.24 -0.58
C TYR A 104 5.40 -6.11 0.93
N ALA A 105 5.76 -7.14 1.71
CA ALA A 105 5.58 -7.13 3.16
C ALA A 105 6.43 -6.05 3.85
N ILE A 106 7.68 -5.88 3.43
CA ILE A 106 8.59 -4.84 3.96
C ILE A 106 8.06 -3.44 3.66
N LEU A 107 7.65 -3.18 2.42
CA LEU A 107 7.15 -1.85 2.04
C LEU A 107 5.81 -1.54 2.72
N THR A 108 4.93 -2.53 2.86
CA THR A 108 3.69 -2.40 3.64
C THR A 108 3.99 -2.10 5.11
N PHE A 109 5.01 -2.75 5.69
CA PHE A 109 5.44 -2.48 7.06
C PHE A 109 5.96 -1.06 7.24
N VAL A 110 6.77 -0.55 6.30
CA VAL A 110 7.21 0.85 6.31
C VAL A 110 6.02 1.81 6.26
N GLY A 111 5.03 1.54 5.40
CA GLY A 111 3.79 2.33 5.35
C GLY A 111 3.07 2.37 6.70
N HIS A 112 2.90 1.23 7.36
CA HIS A 112 2.29 1.20 8.69
C HIS A 112 3.14 1.87 9.77
N ALA A 113 4.47 1.79 9.69
CA ALA A 113 5.36 2.46 10.63
C ALA A 113 5.24 3.99 10.53
N VAL A 114 5.09 4.52 9.32
CA VAL A 114 4.84 5.96 9.08
C VAL A 114 3.49 6.38 9.66
N MET A 115 2.42 5.61 9.45
CA MET A 115 1.10 5.92 10.02
C MET A 115 1.12 5.90 11.55
N ALA A 116 1.75 4.89 12.15
CA ALA A 116 1.88 4.81 13.61
C ALA A 116 2.73 5.94 14.19
N PHE A 117 3.80 6.36 13.49
CA PHE A 117 4.60 7.51 13.87
C PHE A 117 3.79 8.80 13.86
N GLU A 118 2.98 9.01 12.83
CA GLU A 118 2.10 10.19 12.76
C GLU A 118 1.03 10.19 13.85
N GLN A 119 0.45 9.04 14.21
CA GLN A 119 -0.50 8.97 15.32
C GLN A 119 0.15 9.35 16.66
N VAL A 120 1.40 8.93 16.89
CA VAL A 120 2.17 9.37 18.06
C VAL A 120 2.45 10.86 18.00
N LEU A 121 2.82 11.40 16.83
CA LEU A 121 3.05 12.83 16.65
C LEU A 121 1.79 13.66 16.93
N THR A 122 0.63 13.20 16.44
CA THR A 122 -0.67 13.83 16.67
C THR A 122 -0.97 13.91 18.17
N TYR A 123 -0.77 12.81 18.90
CA TYR A 123 -0.91 12.78 20.35
C TYR A 123 0.00 13.79 21.07
N LEU A 124 1.27 13.89 20.66
CA LEU A 124 2.20 14.84 21.26
C LEU A 124 1.82 16.31 20.96
N VAL A 125 1.42 16.59 19.73
CA VAL A 125 1.08 17.94 19.26
C VAL A 125 -0.20 18.46 19.88
N VAL A 126 -1.21 17.60 20.05
CA VAL A 126 -2.44 17.94 20.78
C VAL A 126 -2.14 18.45 22.19
N ASN A 127 -1.16 17.86 22.87
CA ASN A 127 -0.76 18.26 24.22
C ASN A 127 0.04 19.58 24.28
N SER A 128 0.39 20.18 23.14
CA SER A 128 1.23 21.38 23.07
C SER A 128 0.46 22.71 23.15
N ASN A 129 -0.88 22.69 23.09
CA ASN A 129 -1.76 23.86 22.99
C ASN A 129 -1.43 24.82 21.81
N ASN A 130 -0.67 24.37 20.81
CA ASN A 130 -0.34 25.14 19.62
C ASN A 130 -1.32 24.80 18.48
N PHE A 131 -2.33 25.65 18.29
CA PHE A 131 -3.39 25.41 17.31
C PHE A 131 -2.89 25.32 15.86
N ASP A 132 -1.87 26.10 15.48
CA ASP A 132 -1.30 26.05 14.13
C ASP A 132 -0.60 24.70 13.88
N LEU A 133 0.12 24.21 14.88
CA LEU A 133 0.79 22.90 14.80
C LEU A 133 -0.22 21.75 14.77
N ILE A 134 -1.29 21.85 15.57
CA ILE A 134 -2.39 20.88 15.57
C ILE A 134 -3.05 20.84 14.19
N ALA A 135 -3.42 22.00 13.63
CA ALA A 135 -4.03 22.07 12.31
C ALA A 135 -3.11 21.50 11.23
N ALA A 136 -1.82 21.83 11.26
CA ALA A 136 -0.84 21.31 10.32
C ALA A 136 -0.77 19.77 10.34
N VAL A 137 -0.70 19.14 11.52
CA VAL A 137 -0.66 17.67 11.63
C VAL A 137 -1.99 17.03 11.19
N TYR A 138 -3.13 17.58 11.61
CA TYR A 138 -4.45 17.04 11.26
C TYR A 138 -4.74 17.10 9.76
N THR A 139 -4.22 18.09 9.03
CA THR A 139 -4.38 18.15 7.56
C THR A 139 -3.61 17.05 6.83
N GLN A 140 -2.56 16.48 7.43
CA GLN A 140 -1.78 15.38 6.84
C GLN A 140 -2.38 14.01 7.14
N TYR A 141 -3.09 13.87 8.26
CA TYR A 141 -3.65 12.61 8.75
C TYR A 141 -4.49 11.81 7.73
N PRO A 142 -5.39 12.41 6.93
CA PRO A 142 -6.13 11.65 5.92
C PRO A 142 -5.20 11.09 4.83
N TRP A 143 -4.18 11.87 4.43
CA TRP A 143 -3.28 11.51 3.35
C TRP A 143 -2.39 10.33 3.72
N THR A 144 -1.78 10.39 4.89
CA THR A 144 -0.96 9.31 5.44
C THR A 144 -1.77 8.04 5.69
N MET A 145 -2.99 8.16 6.22
CA MET A 145 -3.90 7.04 6.42
C MET A 145 -4.30 6.40 5.09
N ASP A 146 -4.78 7.16 4.11
CA ASP A 146 -5.20 6.63 2.82
C ASP A 146 -4.02 6.05 2.04
N VAL A 147 -2.90 6.76 1.98
CA VAL A 147 -1.72 6.31 1.25
C VAL A 147 -1.11 5.08 1.91
N GLY A 148 -0.95 5.08 3.22
CA GLY A 148 -0.31 4.02 3.99
C GLY A 148 -1.15 2.75 4.12
N SER A 149 -2.47 2.88 4.26
CA SER A 149 -3.37 1.74 4.50
C SER A 149 -4.06 1.21 3.25
N VAL A 150 -4.33 2.05 2.24
CA VAL A 150 -5.10 1.66 1.05
C VAL A 150 -4.25 1.69 -0.21
N VAL A 151 -3.68 2.85 -0.56
CA VAL A 151 -3.05 3.05 -1.87
C VAL A 151 -1.78 2.22 -2.01
N MET A 152 -0.85 2.33 -1.05
CA MET A 152 0.42 1.59 -1.09
C MET A 152 0.21 0.08 -1.07
N PRO A 153 -0.57 -0.52 -0.14
CA PRO A 153 -0.79 -1.96 -0.14
C PRO A 153 -1.46 -2.44 -1.44
N SER A 154 -2.47 -1.72 -1.95
CA SER A 154 -3.15 -2.08 -3.19
C SER A 154 -2.21 -2.04 -4.40
N TRP A 155 -1.41 -0.98 -4.51
CA TRP A 155 -0.43 -0.82 -5.59
C TRP A 155 0.67 -1.87 -5.54
N LEU A 156 1.22 -2.13 -4.35
CA LEU A 156 2.26 -3.14 -4.16
C LEU A 156 1.74 -4.54 -4.43
N LEU A 157 0.49 -4.85 -4.05
CA LEU A 157 -0.14 -6.14 -4.34
C LEU A 157 -0.31 -6.33 -5.85
N PHE A 158 -0.75 -5.28 -6.55
CA PHE A 158 -0.86 -5.26 -8.00
C PHE A 158 0.50 -5.45 -8.70
N TRP A 159 1.55 -4.83 -8.18
CA TRP A 159 2.91 -4.99 -8.69
C TRP A 159 3.49 -6.39 -8.43
N ALA A 160 3.27 -6.92 -7.22
CA ALA A 160 3.85 -8.19 -6.78
C ALA A 160 3.19 -9.41 -7.46
N SER A 161 1.87 -9.38 -7.69
CA SER A 161 1.12 -10.52 -8.19
C SER A 161 0.86 -10.46 -9.70
N ASP A 162 1.64 -11.23 -10.46
CA ASP A 162 1.50 -11.34 -11.90
C ASP A 162 0.12 -11.93 -12.29
N THR A 163 -0.39 -12.90 -11.51
CA THR A 163 -1.71 -13.51 -11.71
C THR A 163 -2.85 -12.52 -11.44
N PHE A 164 -2.75 -11.72 -10.38
CA PHE A 164 -3.75 -10.70 -10.07
C PHE A 164 -3.78 -9.62 -11.15
N ARG A 165 -2.62 -9.16 -11.60
CA ARG A 165 -2.51 -8.21 -12.72
C ARG A 165 -3.11 -8.78 -14.01
N GLN A 166 -2.81 -10.03 -14.35
CA GLN A 166 -3.41 -10.68 -15.52
C GLN A 166 -4.93 -10.75 -15.42
N LYS A 167 -5.47 -11.04 -14.23
CA LYS A 167 -6.91 -11.09 -14.02
C LYS A 167 -7.57 -9.71 -14.12
N ILE A 168 -6.97 -8.68 -13.50
CA ILE A 168 -7.44 -7.30 -13.65
C ILE A 168 -7.41 -6.85 -15.11
N LEU A 169 -6.32 -7.14 -15.83
CA LEU A 169 -6.24 -6.80 -17.24
C LEU A 169 -7.24 -7.63 -18.05
N LYS A 170 -7.53 -8.88 -17.72
CA LYS A 170 -8.54 -9.64 -18.44
C LYS A 170 -9.95 -9.07 -18.24
N ASP A 171 -10.28 -8.73 -16.98
CA ASP A 171 -11.66 -8.42 -16.59
C ASP A 171 -11.99 -6.92 -16.72
N PHE A 172 -10.98 -6.05 -16.63
CA PHE A 172 -11.14 -4.60 -16.59
C PHE A 172 -10.29 -3.83 -17.61
N CYS A 173 -9.47 -4.49 -18.44
CA CYS A 173 -8.70 -3.78 -19.48
C CYS A 173 -9.66 -3.18 -20.51
N PRO A 174 -9.67 -1.84 -20.66
CA PRO A 174 -10.47 -1.23 -21.69
C PRO A 174 -9.88 -1.56 -23.06
N LYS A 175 -10.73 -1.71 -24.08
CA LYS A 175 -10.34 -2.13 -25.45
C LYS A 175 -9.17 -1.33 -26.07
N TRP A 176 -9.00 -0.07 -25.67
CA TRP A 176 -7.88 0.77 -26.13
C TRP A 176 -6.51 0.30 -25.59
N LEU A 177 -6.47 -0.26 -24.38
CA LEU A 177 -5.26 -0.77 -23.75
C LEU A 177 -4.89 -2.18 -24.27
N GLU A 178 -5.89 -2.98 -24.67
CA GLU A 178 -5.68 -4.20 -25.47
C GLU A 178 -4.99 -3.90 -26.82
N SER A 179 -5.39 -2.80 -27.47
CA SER A 179 -4.78 -2.38 -28.73
C SER A 179 -3.29 -2.00 -28.57
N LEU A 180 -2.89 -1.46 -27.42
CA LEU A 180 -1.50 -1.09 -27.13
C LEU A 180 -0.64 -2.31 -26.77
N THR A 181 -1.20 -3.26 -26.03
CA THR A 181 -0.49 -4.50 -25.67
C THR A 181 -0.28 -5.42 -26.87
N ARG A 182 -1.25 -5.55 -27.80
CA ARG A 182 -1.06 -6.30 -29.06
C ARG A 182 0.08 -5.75 -29.92
N ARG A 183 0.22 -4.42 -30.04
CA ARG A 183 1.29 -3.80 -30.84
C ARG A 183 2.69 -4.17 -30.34
N LYS A 184 2.87 -4.35 -29.02
CA LYS A 184 4.19 -4.68 -28.43
C LYS A 184 4.60 -6.14 -28.71
N THR A 185 3.64 -7.07 -28.74
CA THR A 185 3.89 -8.49 -29.03
C THR A 185 4.27 -8.72 -30.50
N THR A 186 3.66 -8.00 -31.44
CA THR A 186 3.98 -8.08 -32.87
C THR A 186 5.40 -7.58 -33.18
N VAL A 187 5.88 -6.56 -32.46
CA VAL A 187 7.24 -6.02 -32.65
C VAL A 187 8.32 -6.98 -32.13
N GLN A 188 8.09 -7.68 -31.01
CA GLN A 188 9.03 -8.69 -30.50
C GLN A 188 9.06 -9.97 -31.36
N THR A 189 7.92 -10.39 -31.94
CA THR A 189 7.90 -11.55 -32.86
C THR A 189 8.59 -11.22 -34.19
N LEU A 190 8.46 -10.00 -34.72
CA LEU A 190 9.16 -9.59 -35.94
C LEU A 190 10.69 -9.53 -35.77
N GLN A 191 11.20 -9.13 -34.60
CA GLN A 191 12.66 -9.13 -34.36
C GLN A 191 13.26 -10.52 -34.19
N THR A 192 12.49 -11.51 -33.70
CA THR A 192 13.01 -12.88 -33.50
C THR A 192 12.93 -13.74 -34.76
N THR A 193 12.24 -13.28 -35.81
CA THR A 193 12.05 -14.03 -37.06
C THR A 193 13.04 -13.62 -38.16
N MET A 194 13.90 -12.63 -37.94
CA MET A 194 14.99 -12.30 -38.87
C MET A 194 16.29 -12.94 -38.42
N VAL A 195 16.55 -14.12 -38.99
CA VAL A 195 17.79 -14.63 -39.61
C VAL A 195 17.78 -16.16 -39.47
N LEU A 196 17.12 -16.82 -40.42
CA LEU A 196 17.48 -18.20 -40.77
C LEU A 196 18.70 -18.10 -41.70
N PRO A 197 19.84 -18.71 -41.36
CA PRO A 197 20.96 -18.78 -42.30
C PRO A 197 20.49 -19.60 -43.51
N VAL A 198 20.52 -18.97 -44.68
CA VAL A 198 20.32 -19.61 -45.98
C VAL A 198 21.40 -20.69 -46.11
N ARG A 199 20.99 -21.95 -45.95
CA ARG A 199 21.82 -23.13 -46.19
C ARG A 199 22.10 -23.19 -47.69
N GLN A 200 23.23 -22.64 -48.12
CA GLN A 200 23.75 -22.86 -49.46
C GLN A 200 24.07 -24.35 -49.61
N GLY A 201 23.21 -25.07 -50.31
CA GLY A 201 23.52 -26.39 -50.84
C GLY A 201 24.46 -26.21 -52.01
N ASN A 202 25.74 -26.54 -51.81
CA ASN A 202 26.61 -26.87 -52.92
C ASN A 202 26.75 -28.38 -53.00
N ASN A 203 26.13 -28.90 -54.05
CA ASN A 203 26.33 -30.22 -54.59
C ASN A 203 27.82 -30.45 -54.86
N PHE A 204 28.36 -31.57 -54.40
CA PHE A 204 29.42 -32.26 -55.11
C PHE A 204 29.12 -33.75 -55.09
N SER A 205 28.56 -34.18 -56.22
CA SER A 205 28.56 -35.55 -56.72
C SER A 205 29.78 -35.73 -57.62
N ALA A 206 30.69 -36.63 -57.25
CA ALA A 206 31.42 -37.58 -58.09
C ALA A 206 32.46 -38.29 -57.20
#